data_AF-A0AAN2WJX7-F1
#
_entry.id   AF-A0AAN2WJX7-F1
#
_cell.length_a   1.000
_cell.length_b   1.000
_cell.length_c   1.000
_cell.angle_alpha   90.00
_cell.angle_beta   90.00
_cell.angle_gamma   90.00
#
_symmetry.space_group_name_H-M   'P 1'
#
loop_
_entity.id
_entity.type
_entity.pdbx_description
1 polymer ?
#
loop_
_entity_poly.entity_id
_entity_poly.type
_entity_poly.pdbx_seq_one_letter_code
_entity_poly.pdbx_strand_id
1 'polypeptide(L)'
;MKKKITWIVVGSLILLIPLIFIVYNKMKIQNIFDEIYYDSVEATGEGFQRRSSLGNIKGMSASATNLTGIATSKGEKAIMESYESKSLNPPMKSLSITNNSTKKYLVIGYSYKVTSTIMIFFENHYDVRTKKLKSELSFIDSGKRITTKKEVNELISKY
;
A
#
# COMPACT_ATOMS: atom_id res chain seq x y z
N MET A 1 7.25 -0.14 55.29
CA MET A 1 7.35 0.91 54.25
C MET A 1 7.81 0.38 52.90
N LYS A 2 8.93 -0.36 52.79
CA LYS A 2 9.43 -0.91 51.51
C LYS A 2 8.36 -1.64 50.68
N LYS A 3 7.61 -2.59 51.25
CA LYS A 3 6.53 -3.30 50.56
C LYS A 3 5.43 -2.38 50.00
N LYS A 4 5.04 -1.33 50.73
CA LYS A 4 4.03 -0.35 50.27
C LYS A 4 4.55 0.48 49.10
N ILE A 5 5.81 0.92 49.16
CA ILE A 5 6.47 1.64 48.07
C ILE A 5 6.60 0.74 46.83
N THR A 6 6.97 -0.53 47.00
CA THR A 6 7.04 -1.50 45.89
C THR A 6 5.68 -1.66 45.20
N TRP A 7 4.58 -1.77 45.95
CA TRP A 7 3.23 -1.87 45.36
C TRP A 7 2.80 -0.61 44.61
N ILE A 8 3.16 0.58 45.10
CA ILE A 8 2.90 1.85 44.41
C ILE A 8 3.67 1.91 43.08
N VAL A 9 4.94 1.50 43.08
CA VAL A 9 5.78 1.48 41.87
C VAL A 9 5.24 0.48 40.84
N VAL A 10 4.88 -0.74 41.27
CA VAL A 10 4.31 -1.77 40.38
C VAL A 10 2.95 -1.34 39.82
N GLY A 11 2.07 -0.78 40.64
CA GLY A 11 0.79 -0.25 40.18
C GLY A 11 0.94 0.87 39.16
N SER A 12 1.91 1.76 39.38
CA SER A 12 2.23 2.86 38.46
C SER A 12 2.75 2.36 37.11
N LEU A 13 3.61 1.34 37.10
CA LEU A 13 4.12 0.70 35.88
C LEU A 13 3.00 0.02 35.07
N ILE A 14 2.06 -0.64 35.74
CA ILE A 14 0.93 -1.31 35.06
C ILE A 14 0.03 -0.28 34.37
N LEU A 15 -0.20 0.89 35.00
CA LEU A 15 -0.99 1.98 34.41
C LEU A 15 -0.32 2.62 33.19
N LEU A 16 1.01 2.53 33.05
CA LEU A 16 1.72 3.05 31.89
C LEU A 16 1.58 2.17 30.65
N ILE A 17 1.36 0.87 30.80
CA ILE A 17 1.22 -0.08 29.69
C ILE A 17 0.12 0.31 28.68
N PRO A 18 -1.14 0.60 29.09
CA PRO A 18 -2.18 1.03 28.16
C PRO A 18 -1.85 2.38 27.51
N LEU A 19 -1.18 3.29 28.24
CA LEU A 19 -0.77 4.59 27.70
C LEU A 19 0.27 4.42 26.58
N ILE A 20 1.28 3.57 26.81
CA ILE A 20 2.31 3.22 25.82
C ILE A 20 1.65 2.61 24.57
N PHE A 21 0.67 1.71 24.75
CA PHE A 21 -0.04 1.09 23.63
C PHE A 21 -0.83 2.11 22.80
N ILE A 22 -1.54 3.04 23.44
CA ILE A 22 -2.28 4.12 22.76
C ILE A 22 -1.33 5.02 21.99
N VAL A 23 -0.22 5.44 22.60
CA VAL A 23 0.78 6.29 21.96
C VAL A 23 1.43 5.58 20.78
N TYR A 24 1.78 4.30 20.95
CA TYR A 24 2.34 3.48 19.88
C TYR A 24 1.40 3.39 18.67
N ASN A 25 0.11 3.09 18.90
CA ASN A 25 -0.86 3.00 17.81
C ASN A 25 -1.09 4.35 17.10
N LYS A 26 -1.15 5.46 17.85
CA LYS A 26 -1.24 6.82 17.28
C LYS A 26 0.00 7.21 16.49
N MET A 27 1.19 6.77 16.91
CA MET A 27 2.42 7.02 16.15
C MET A 27 2.50 6.13 14.90
N LYS A 28 1.96 4.91 14.97
CA LYS A 28 1.92 3.94 13.88
C LYS A 28 0.99 4.40 12.75
N ILE A 29 -0.26 4.74 13.07
CA ILE A 29 -1.29 5.16 12.11
C ILE A 29 -1.53 6.67 12.22
N GLN A 30 -1.02 7.43 11.23
CA GLN A 30 -1.14 8.90 11.22
C GLN A 30 -2.03 9.43 10.09
N ASN A 31 -2.24 8.62 9.04
CA ASN A 31 -3.03 9.00 7.88
C ASN A 31 -3.67 7.77 7.22
N ILE A 32 -4.51 8.02 6.22
CA ILE A 32 -5.26 6.97 5.51
C ILE A 32 -4.35 5.95 4.80
N PHE A 33 -3.16 6.34 4.35
CA PHE A 33 -2.23 5.42 3.69
C PHE A 33 -1.59 4.47 4.70
N ASP A 34 -1.35 4.92 5.94
CA ASP A 34 -0.96 4.04 7.03
C ASP A 34 -2.05 3.03 7.37
N GLU A 35 -3.31 3.49 7.44
CA GLU A 35 -4.46 2.63 7.71
C GLU A 35 -4.57 1.52 6.66
N ILE A 36 -4.57 1.89 5.37
CA ILE A 36 -4.56 0.94 4.25
C ILE A 36 -3.38 -0.03 4.35
N TYR A 37 -2.18 0.49 4.61
CA TYR A 37 -0.98 -0.34 4.67
C TYR A 37 -1.03 -1.35 5.83
N TYR A 38 -1.41 -0.92 7.03
CA TYR A 38 -1.40 -1.79 8.20
C TYR A 38 -2.57 -2.78 8.20
N ASP A 39 -3.75 -2.40 7.70
CA ASP A 39 -4.87 -3.33 7.46
C ASP A 39 -4.44 -4.47 6.52
N SER A 40 -3.78 -4.12 5.41
CA SER A 40 -3.25 -5.08 4.44
C SER A 40 -2.15 -5.97 5.03
N VAL A 41 -1.20 -5.42 5.79
CA VAL A 41 -0.13 -6.20 6.44
C VAL A 41 -0.69 -7.15 7.52
N GLU A 42 -1.61 -6.69 8.36
CA GLU A 42 -2.19 -7.48 9.45
C GLU A 42 -3.05 -8.65 8.93
N ALA A 43 -3.65 -8.49 7.74
CA ALA A 43 -4.34 -9.58 7.06
C ALA A 43 -3.41 -10.74 6.64
N THR A 44 -2.09 -10.52 6.52
CA THR A 44 -1.11 -11.55 6.09
C THR A 44 -0.34 -12.27 7.19
N GLY A 45 -0.81 -12.16 8.44
CA GLY A 45 -0.37 -13.03 9.53
C GLY A 45 -0.52 -14.53 9.19
N GLU A 46 0.06 -15.40 10.01
CA GLU A 46 0.24 -16.85 9.74
C GLU A 46 -1.05 -17.66 9.45
N GLY A 47 -2.23 -17.07 9.55
CA GLY A 47 -3.50 -17.67 9.15
C GLY A 47 -3.99 -17.13 7.81
N PHE A 48 -4.09 -18.00 6.80
CA PHE A 48 -4.69 -17.73 5.47
C PHE A 48 -6.17 -17.30 5.48
N GLN A 49 -6.78 -17.08 6.65
CA GLN A 49 -8.20 -16.76 6.80
C GLN A 49 -8.51 -15.27 6.98
N ARG A 50 -7.52 -14.42 7.29
CA ARG A 50 -7.77 -12.97 7.39
C ARG A 50 -7.60 -12.32 6.02
N ARG A 51 -8.69 -11.74 5.51
CA ARG A 51 -8.65 -10.81 4.38
C ARG A 51 -8.55 -9.39 4.92
N SER A 52 -7.84 -8.53 4.20
CA SER A 52 -7.85 -7.10 4.48
C SER A 52 -9.27 -6.56 4.26
N SER A 53 -9.54 -5.36 4.76
CA SER A 53 -10.77 -4.64 4.50
C SER A 53 -10.96 -4.37 2.99
N LEU A 54 -9.87 -4.10 2.26
CA LEU A 54 -9.88 -3.92 0.80
C LEU A 54 -10.22 -5.20 0.05
N GLY A 55 -9.71 -6.35 0.50
CA GLY A 55 -10.00 -7.66 -0.09
C GLY A 55 -11.48 -8.09 0.06
N ASN A 56 -12.27 -7.39 0.86
CA ASN A 56 -13.71 -7.61 1.02
C ASN A 56 -14.57 -6.70 0.13
N ILE A 57 -13.97 -5.75 -0.58
CA ILE A 57 -14.69 -4.86 -1.49
C ILE A 57 -15.20 -5.66 -2.69
N LYS A 58 -16.49 -5.52 -3.01
CA LYS A 58 -17.10 -6.20 -4.15
C LYS A 58 -16.39 -5.80 -5.44
N GLY A 59 -15.91 -6.82 -6.18
CA GLY A 59 -15.19 -6.62 -7.42
C GLY A 59 -13.67 -6.43 -7.26
N MET A 60 -13.15 -6.49 -6.02
CA MET A 60 -11.72 -6.61 -5.78
C MET A 60 -11.31 -8.07 -5.56
N SER A 61 -10.11 -8.40 -6.00
CA SER A 61 -9.44 -9.66 -5.77
C SER A 61 -8.12 -9.41 -5.05
N ALA A 62 -7.78 -10.26 -4.07
CA ALA A 62 -6.53 -10.18 -3.34
C ALA A 62 -5.60 -11.30 -3.81
N SER A 63 -4.35 -10.95 -4.12
CA SER A 63 -3.30 -11.88 -4.49
C SER A 63 -2.06 -11.62 -3.61
N ALA A 64 -1.64 -12.63 -2.86
CA ALA A 64 -0.40 -12.57 -2.10
C ALA A 64 0.71 -13.22 -2.93
N THR A 65 1.78 -12.48 -3.21
CA THR A 65 2.95 -13.00 -3.90
C THR A 65 4.12 -13.07 -2.92
N ASN A 66 4.72 -14.24 -2.79
CA ASN A 66 5.97 -14.41 -2.08
C ASN A 66 7.10 -13.95 -3.01
N LEU A 67 7.79 -12.87 -2.64
CA LEU A 67 8.90 -12.31 -3.42
C LEU A 67 10.25 -12.97 -3.06
N THR A 68 10.25 -13.93 -2.12
CA THR A 68 11.43 -14.72 -1.77
C THR A 68 12.01 -15.39 -3.01
N GLY A 69 13.26 -15.04 -3.36
CA GLY A 69 13.99 -15.65 -4.47
C GLY A 69 13.73 -15.05 -5.86
N ILE A 70 12.80 -14.09 -5.99
CA ILE A 70 12.57 -13.37 -7.26
C ILE A 70 13.36 -12.05 -7.29
N ALA A 71 13.40 -11.32 -6.17
CA ALA A 71 14.09 -10.03 -6.11
C ALA A 71 14.68 -9.65 -4.74
N THR A 72 14.43 -10.42 -3.68
CA THR A 72 14.79 -10.01 -2.31
C THR A 72 15.06 -11.17 -1.34
N SER A 73 15.57 -10.83 -0.15
CA SER A 73 15.90 -11.76 0.94
C SER A 73 14.70 -12.59 1.39
N LYS A 74 14.96 -13.79 1.92
CA LYS A 74 13.95 -14.73 2.44
C LYS A 74 12.88 -14.01 3.29
N GLY A 75 11.61 -14.23 2.94
CA GLY A 75 10.45 -13.81 3.73
C GLY A 75 9.70 -12.58 3.23
N GLU A 76 10.11 -11.95 2.12
CA GLU A 76 9.39 -10.79 1.58
C GLU A 76 8.06 -11.19 0.95
N LYS A 77 6.97 -10.62 1.48
CA LYS A 77 5.62 -10.79 0.96
C LYS A 77 5.11 -9.45 0.44
N ALA A 78 4.58 -9.46 -0.78
CA ALA A 78 3.80 -8.37 -1.33
C ALA A 78 2.36 -8.85 -1.52
N ILE A 79 1.40 -8.00 -1.19
CA ILE A 79 -0.02 -8.25 -1.47
C ILE A 79 -0.40 -7.24 -2.52
N MET A 80 -1.09 -7.72 -3.53
CA MET A 80 -1.71 -6.91 -4.55
C MET A 80 -3.20 -7.16 -4.51
N GLU A 81 -3.94 -6.09 -4.30
CA GLU A 81 -5.39 -6.06 -4.27
C GLU A 81 -5.85 -5.25 -5.46
N SER A 82 -6.54 -5.88 -6.39
CA SER A 82 -6.87 -5.29 -7.68
C SER A 82 -8.35 -5.46 -7.99
N TYR A 83 -8.94 -4.43 -8.59
CA TYR A 83 -10.27 -4.54 -9.14
C TYR A 83 -10.26 -5.46 -10.36
N GLU A 84 -11.21 -6.38 -10.41
CA GLU A 84 -11.48 -7.20 -11.58
C GLU A 84 -11.91 -6.31 -12.76
N SER A 85 -11.47 -6.64 -13.97
CA SER A 85 -11.72 -5.81 -15.15
C SER A 85 -13.20 -5.52 -15.41
N LYS A 86 -14.10 -6.44 -15.06
CA LYS A 86 -15.56 -6.26 -15.19
C LYS A 86 -16.16 -5.25 -14.19
N SER A 87 -15.43 -4.95 -13.11
CA SER A 87 -15.83 -4.00 -12.07
C SER A 87 -15.29 -2.60 -12.33
N LEU A 88 -14.49 -2.42 -13.39
CA LEU A 88 -13.94 -1.15 -13.80
C LEU A 88 -14.81 -0.49 -14.86
N ASN A 89 -15.11 0.79 -14.67
CA ASN A 89 -15.81 1.59 -15.67
C ASN A 89 -14.82 2.03 -16.76
N PRO A 90 -15.12 1.82 -18.06
CA PRO A 90 -14.35 2.40 -19.15
C PRO A 90 -14.21 3.92 -18.98
N PRO A 91 -13.06 4.53 -19.32
CA PRO A 91 -11.91 3.94 -20.01
C PRO A 91 -10.85 3.30 -19.08
N MET A 92 -11.15 3.13 -17.79
CA MET A 92 -10.20 2.56 -16.82
C MET A 92 -9.89 1.10 -17.18
N LYS A 93 -8.62 0.71 -17.06
CA LYS A 93 -8.11 -0.64 -17.37
C LYS A 93 -7.54 -1.37 -16.17
N SER A 94 -7.03 -0.63 -15.19
CA SER A 94 -6.57 -1.23 -13.94
C SER A 94 -6.76 -0.24 -12.79
N LEU A 95 -7.01 -0.80 -11.61
CA LEU A 95 -6.90 -0.13 -10.33
C LEU A 95 -6.39 -1.18 -9.34
N SER A 96 -5.23 -0.94 -8.75
CA SER A 96 -4.59 -1.85 -7.81
C SER A 96 -3.95 -1.11 -6.65
N ILE A 97 -3.90 -1.81 -5.52
CA ILE A 97 -3.26 -1.40 -4.29
C ILE A 97 -2.27 -2.50 -3.97
N THR A 98 -0.97 -2.18 -4.02
CA THR A 98 0.11 -3.12 -3.77
C THR A 98 0.89 -2.68 -2.55
N ASN A 99 0.97 -3.54 -1.53
CA ASN A 99 1.82 -3.30 -0.38
C ASN A 99 3.09 -4.16 -0.44
N ASN A 100 4.16 -3.63 0.14
CA ASN A 100 5.39 -4.37 0.36
C ASN A 100 5.77 -4.26 1.84
N SER A 101 5.55 -5.36 2.57
CA SER A 101 5.71 -5.43 4.02
C SER A 101 7.17 -5.25 4.50
N THR A 102 8.14 -5.64 3.67
CA THR A 102 9.58 -5.52 3.95
C THR A 102 10.08 -4.12 3.66
N LYS A 103 9.77 -3.59 2.47
CA LYS A 103 10.17 -2.24 2.07
C LYS A 103 9.40 -1.14 2.80
N LYS A 104 8.31 -1.48 3.50
CA LYS A 104 7.42 -0.53 4.19
C LYS A 104 6.84 0.48 3.21
N TYR A 105 6.23 -0.06 2.17
CA TYR A 105 5.79 0.72 1.02
C TYR A 105 4.39 0.32 0.56
N LEU A 106 3.64 1.30 0.06
CA LEU A 106 2.30 1.14 -0.51
C LEU A 106 2.26 1.83 -1.87
N VAL A 107 1.77 1.13 -2.88
CA VAL A 107 1.54 1.66 -4.23
C VAL A 107 0.06 1.60 -4.54
N ILE A 108 -0.53 2.73 -4.90
CA ILE A 108 -1.88 2.80 -5.45
C ILE A 108 -1.76 3.18 -6.92
N GLY A 109 -1.98 2.21 -7.79
CA GLY A 109 -1.84 2.35 -9.24
C GLY A 109 -3.19 2.29 -9.94
N TYR A 110 -3.39 3.14 -10.95
CA TYR A 110 -4.51 3.00 -11.87
C TYR A 110 -4.12 3.41 -13.28
N SER A 111 -4.83 2.88 -14.27
CA SER A 111 -4.55 3.17 -15.67
C SER A 111 -5.79 3.37 -16.51
N TYR A 112 -5.63 4.18 -17.55
CA TYR A 112 -6.66 4.46 -18.55
C TYR A 112 -6.15 4.13 -19.94
N LYS A 113 -7.03 3.60 -20.78
CA LYS A 113 -6.79 3.49 -22.22
C LYS A 113 -7.32 4.74 -22.90
N VAL A 114 -6.45 5.50 -23.55
CA VAL A 114 -6.82 6.74 -24.26
C VAL A 114 -7.11 6.45 -25.73
N THR A 115 -6.24 5.65 -26.37
CA THR A 115 -6.40 5.22 -27.76
C THR A 115 -6.16 3.71 -27.87
N SER A 116 -6.18 3.14 -29.08
CA SER A 116 -5.81 1.73 -29.29
C SER A 116 -4.37 1.42 -28.86
N THR A 117 -3.46 2.40 -28.92
CA THR A 117 -2.03 2.26 -28.64
C THR A 117 -1.56 2.97 -27.37
N ILE A 118 -2.33 3.94 -26.86
CA ILE A 118 -1.94 4.77 -25.72
C ILE A 118 -2.65 4.34 -24.44
N MET A 119 -1.85 4.06 -23.41
CA MET A 119 -2.29 3.91 -22.04
C MET A 119 -1.59 4.92 -21.13
N ILE A 120 -2.33 5.48 -20.19
CA ILE A 120 -1.79 6.36 -19.14
C ILE A 120 -1.83 5.60 -17.82
N PHE A 121 -0.73 5.64 -17.06
CA PHE A 121 -0.58 5.04 -15.75
C PHE A 121 -0.32 6.14 -14.73
N PHE A 122 -1.07 6.08 -13.64
CA PHE A 122 -0.93 6.92 -12.47
C PHE A 122 -0.50 6.02 -11.32
N GLU A 123 0.65 6.30 -10.73
CA GLU A 123 1.16 5.53 -9.61
C GLU A 123 1.41 6.46 -8.43
N ASN A 124 0.76 6.16 -7.31
CA ASN A 124 0.93 6.87 -6.05
C ASN A 124 1.70 5.98 -5.09
N HIS A 125 2.81 6.50 -4.64
CA HIS A 125 3.97 5.80 -4.12
C HIS A 125 4.19 6.30 -2.69
N TYR A 126 3.69 5.56 -1.71
CA TYR A 126 3.69 5.96 -0.30
C TYR A 126 4.75 5.20 0.51
N ASP A 127 5.69 5.95 1.08
CA ASP A 127 6.69 5.44 2.00
C ASP A 127 6.18 5.57 3.44
N VAL A 128 5.94 4.41 4.08
CA VAL A 128 5.37 4.32 5.43
C VAL A 128 6.35 4.81 6.50
N ARG A 129 7.65 4.78 6.24
CA ARG A 129 8.68 5.23 7.19
C ARG A 129 8.76 6.74 7.21
N THR A 130 8.75 7.36 6.03
CA THR A 130 8.87 8.82 5.90
C THR A 130 7.53 9.55 5.86
N LYS A 131 6.41 8.81 5.73
CA LYS A 131 5.04 9.32 5.60
C LYS A 131 4.86 10.20 4.36
N LYS A 132 5.68 10.00 3.32
CA LYS A 132 5.65 10.79 2.09
C LYS A 132 4.96 10.04 0.98
N LEU A 133 4.05 10.74 0.31
CA LEU A 133 3.42 10.30 -0.93
C LEU A 133 4.14 10.96 -2.12
N LYS A 134 4.58 10.15 -3.08
CA LYS A 134 5.06 10.61 -4.38
C LYS A 134 4.05 10.17 -5.43
N SER A 135 3.73 11.04 -6.38
CA SER A 135 2.87 10.68 -7.51
C SER A 135 3.68 10.68 -8.79
N GLU A 136 3.52 9.65 -9.59
CA GLU A 136 4.18 9.49 -10.88
C GLU A 136 3.13 9.26 -11.96
N LEU A 137 3.37 9.91 -13.10
CA LEU A 137 2.57 9.78 -14.31
C LEU A 137 3.46 9.17 -15.38
N SER A 138 2.99 8.12 -16.04
CA SER A 138 3.68 7.56 -17.20
C SER A 138 2.70 7.21 -18.30
N PHE A 139 3.18 7.26 -19.53
CA PHE A 139 2.44 6.90 -20.72
C PHE A 139 3.08 5.66 -21.33
N ILE A 140 2.29 4.80 -21.93
CA ILE A 140 2.79 3.76 -22.83
C ILE A 140 2.17 4.03 -24.19
N ASP A 141 3.02 4.25 -25.18
CA ASP A 141 2.64 4.29 -26.59
C ASP A 141 3.36 3.16 -27.33
N SER A 142 2.58 2.25 -27.92
CA SER A 142 3.12 1.16 -28.76
C SER A 142 4.22 0.34 -28.07
N GLY A 143 4.09 0.15 -26.75
CA GLY A 143 5.03 -0.61 -25.91
C GLY A 143 6.18 0.21 -25.30
N LYS A 144 6.42 1.45 -25.76
CA LYS A 144 7.43 2.33 -25.15
C LYS A 144 6.84 3.08 -23.96
N ARG A 145 7.46 2.95 -22.78
CA ARG A 145 7.12 3.75 -21.60
C ARG A 145 7.77 5.14 -21.70
N ILE A 146 6.96 6.16 -21.50
CA ILE A 146 7.29 7.57 -21.59
C ILE A 146 7.03 8.20 -20.21
N THR A 147 8.05 8.84 -19.65
CA THR A 147 8.00 9.44 -18.30
C THR A 147 8.50 10.88 -18.25
N THR A 148 9.12 11.37 -19.33
CA THR A 148 9.70 12.72 -19.37
C THR A 148 8.72 13.74 -19.92
N LYS A 149 8.72 14.97 -19.38
CA LYS A 149 7.86 16.06 -19.86
C LYS A 149 8.04 16.33 -21.35
N LYS A 150 9.28 16.24 -21.86
CA LYS A 150 9.60 16.44 -23.28
C LYS A 150 8.88 15.41 -24.16
N GLU A 151 9.06 14.13 -23.87
CA GLU A 151 8.42 13.05 -24.64
C GLU A 151 6.89 13.06 -24.50
N VAL A 152 6.36 13.45 -23.34
CA VAL A 152 4.92 13.63 -23.14
C VAL A 152 4.39 14.76 -24.04
N ASN A 153 5.08 15.90 -24.10
CA ASN A 153 4.69 17.00 -24.97
C ASN A 153 4.75 16.59 -26.45
N GLU A 154 5.79 15.86 -26.87
CA GLU A 154 5.91 15.31 -28.22
C GLU A 154 4.78 14.33 -28.54
N LEU A 155 4.37 13.47 -27.59
CA LEU A 155 3.25 12.56 -27.74
C LEU A 155 1.92 13.31 -27.89
N ILE A 156 1.65 14.26 -26.98
CA ILE A 156 0.41 15.05 -26.99
C ILE A 156 0.29 15.85 -28.29
N SER A 157 1.39 16.39 -28.84
CA SER A 157 1.38 17.16 -30.09
C SER A 157 0.94 16.38 -31.34
N LYS A 158 0.87 15.04 -31.26
CA LYS A 158 0.41 14.17 -32.35
C LYS A 158 -1.11 14.00 -32.38
N TYR A 159 -1.82 14.49 -31.37
CA TYR A 159 -3.27 14.38 -31.18
C TYR A 159 -3.90 15.76 -31.03
#